data_AF-A0A442UWY0-F1
#
_entry.id   AF-A0A442UWY0-F1
#
_cell.length_a   1.000
_cell.length_b   1.000
_cell.length_c   1.000
_cell.angle_alpha   90.00
_cell.angle_beta   90.00
_cell.angle_gamma   90.00
#
_symmetry.space_group_name_H-M   'P 1'
#
loop_
_entity.id
_entity.type
_entity.pdbx_description
1 polymer ?
#
loop_
_entity_poly.entity_id
_entity_poly.type
_entity_poly.pdbx_seq_one_letter_code
_entity_poly.pdbx_strand_id
1 'polypeptide(L)'
;MFEILPPLWMRGEMFALREFLTDRITSIFHALNIDGRMRYFHGYCDLLHKGWPERMRDAIVERETRPVRAMTREERLEHIWSSTHDDYRGYAGERWPERDRGRRTVMLYGGRQGTTLKLLDDLTDAEIAAKLPVHLRYLPDAIAA
;
A
#
# COMPACT_ATOMS: atom_id res chain seq x y z
N MET A 1 3.61 -21.17 24.45
CA MET A 1 2.33 -21.40 23.74
C MET A 1 1.77 -20.01 23.44
N PHE A 2 1.64 -19.61 22.18
CA PHE A 2 0.96 -18.35 21.86
C PHE A 2 -0.52 -18.55 22.19
N GLU A 3 -1.00 -17.98 23.29
CA GLU A 3 -2.43 -17.94 23.59
C GLU A 3 -3.08 -16.96 22.62
N ILE A 4 -3.46 -17.46 21.45
CA ILE A 4 -4.20 -16.65 20.47
C ILE A 4 -5.55 -16.35 21.09
N LEU A 5 -5.77 -15.07 21.39
CA LEU A 5 -7.05 -14.60 21.89
C LEU A 5 -8.14 -14.88 20.86
N PRO A 6 -9.38 -15.19 21.30
CA PRO A 6 -10.49 -15.30 20.37
C PRO A 6 -10.66 -13.96 19.62
N PRO A 7 -11.10 -14.01 18.35
CA PRO A 7 -11.35 -12.80 17.57
C PRO A 7 -12.19 -11.78 18.34
N LEU A 8 -11.93 -10.50 18.09
CA LEU A 8 -12.76 -9.43 18.62
C LEU A 8 -14.19 -9.57 18.09
N TRP A 9 -14.32 -9.92 16.80
CA TRP A 9 -15.57 -10.31 16.15
C TRP A 9 -15.27 -11.12 14.89
N MET A 10 -16.26 -11.88 14.43
CA MET A 10 -16.28 -12.56 13.13
C MET A 10 -17.57 -12.18 12.40
N ARG A 11 -17.49 -11.81 11.12
CA ARG A 11 -18.62 -11.35 10.30
C ARG A 11 -18.41 -11.77 8.85
N GLY A 12 -19.26 -12.68 8.37
CA GLY A 12 -19.16 -13.19 7.00
C GLY A 12 -17.75 -13.70 6.69
N GLU A 13 -17.17 -13.19 5.61
CA GLU A 13 -15.84 -13.55 5.11
C GLU A 13 -14.67 -12.83 5.80
N MET A 14 -14.86 -12.28 7.01
CA MET A 14 -13.82 -11.54 7.72
C MET A 14 -13.89 -11.63 9.24
N PHE A 15 -12.75 -11.44 9.90
CA PHE A 15 -12.66 -11.34 11.35
C PHE A 15 -11.60 -10.34 11.80
N ALA A 16 -11.80 -9.77 12.98
CA ALA A 16 -10.86 -8.86 13.63
C ALA A 16 -10.10 -9.56 14.75
N LEU A 17 -8.79 -9.33 14.85
CA LEU A 17 -8.03 -9.69 16.05
C LEU A 17 -8.41 -8.80 17.23
N ARG A 18 -8.07 -9.27 18.42
CA ARG A 18 -8.31 -8.54 19.66
C ARG A 18 -7.14 -7.64 20.03
N GLU A 19 -5.94 -7.91 19.51
CA GLU A 19 -4.79 -7.02 19.68
C GLU A 19 -4.94 -5.75 18.85
N PHE A 20 -4.62 -4.63 19.47
CA PHE A 20 -4.67 -3.29 18.89
C PHE A 20 -3.25 -2.76 18.70
N LEU A 21 -2.92 -2.25 17.50
CA LEU A 21 -1.64 -1.58 17.22
C LEU A 21 -1.56 -0.23 17.93
N THR A 22 -2.71 0.43 18.01
CA THR A 22 -2.99 1.66 18.75
C THR A 22 -4.41 1.51 19.29
N ASP A 23 -4.87 2.37 20.19
CA ASP A 23 -6.18 2.30 20.83
C ASP A 23 -7.41 2.02 19.92
N ARG A 24 -7.30 2.26 18.61
CA ARG A 24 -8.41 2.12 17.63
C ARG A 24 -8.12 1.21 16.43
N ILE A 25 -6.85 0.91 16.15
CA ILE A 25 -6.44 0.19 14.93
C ILE A 25 -6.16 -1.27 15.27
N THR A 26 -6.82 -2.20 14.58
CA THR A 26 -6.57 -3.64 14.72
C THR A 26 -6.46 -4.34 13.37
N SER A 27 -5.89 -5.54 13.39
CA SER A 27 -5.80 -6.46 12.26
C SER A 27 -7.17 -7.01 11.89
N ILE A 28 -7.51 -6.92 10.60
CA ILE A 28 -8.65 -7.60 9.98
C ILE A 28 -8.12 -8.60 8.96
N PHE A 29 -8.67 -9.81 9.00
CA PHE A 29 -8.43 -10.85 8.01
C PHE A 29 -9.67 -11.03 7.15
N HIS A 30 -9.46 -11.25 5.85
CA HIS A 30 -10.51 -11.53 4.88
C HIS A 30 -10.24 -12.85 4.17
N ALA A 31 -11.27 -13.67 3.97
CA ALA A 31 -11.26 -14.89 3.19
C ALA A 31 -12.19 -14.72 1.97
N LEU A 32 -11.67 -14.25 0.85
CA LEU A 32 -12.48 -13.82 -0.29
C LEU A 32 -12.42 -14.83 -1.43
N ASN A 33 -13.56 -15.13 -2.05
CA ASN A 33 -13.62 -15.86 -3.31
C ASN A 33 -13.48 -14.88 -4.47
N ILE A 34 -12.36 -14.95 -5.20
CA ILE A 34 -12.04 -14.06 -6.31
C ILE A 34 -11.65 -14.93 -7.51
N ASP A 35 -12.32 -14.72 -8.65
CA ASP A 35 -12.15 -15.51 -9.88
C ASP A 35 -12.26 -17.03 -9.64
N GLY A 36 -13.20 -17.44 -8.76
CA GLY A 36 -13.43 -18.85 -8.41
C GLY A 36 -12.38 -19.46 -7.48
N ARG A 37 -11.47 -18.66 -6.91
CA ARG A 37 -10.43 -19.12 -5.99
C ARG A 37 -10.53 -18.41 -4.65
N MET A 38 -10.44 -19.19 -3.57
CA MET A 38 -10.30 -18.63 -2.22
C MET A 38 -8.93 -17.98 -2.05
N ARG A 39 -8.92 -16.75 -1.57
CA ARG A 39 -7.73 -15.96 -1.28
C ARG A 39 -7.86 -15.28 0.07
N TYR A 40 -6.74 -15.11 0.75
CA TYR A 40 -6.69 -14.58 2.10
C TYR A 40 -5.92 -13.27 2.12
N PHE A 41 -6.49 -12.26 2.78
CA PHE A 41 -5.91 -10.94 2.90
C PHE A 41 -5.87 -10.53 4.37
N HIS A 42 -4.89 -9.70 4.69
CA HIS A 42 -4.73 -9.10 6.01
C HIS A 42 -4.49 -7.61 5.83
N GLY A 43 -5.12 -6.80 6.66
CA GLY A 43 -4.92 -5.36 6.70
C GLY A 43 -5.25 -4.81 8.07
N TYR A 44 -4.94 -3.54 8.28
CA TYR A 44 -5.26 -2.82 9.51
C TYR A 44 -6.44 -1.89 9.26
N CYS A 45 -7.41 -1.89 10.16
CA CYS A 45 -8.56 -1.00 10.11
C CYS A 45 -8.72 -0.22 11.41
N ASP A 46 -9.05 1.07 11.28
CA ASP A 46 -9.56 1.88 12.38
C ASP A 46 -11.03 1.53 12.62
N LEU A 47 -11.33 0.94 13.77
CA LEU A 47 -12.68 0.48 14.10
C LEU A 47 -13.61 1.60 14.59
N LEU A 48 -13.12 2.82 14.84
CA LEU A 48 -13.98 3.96 15.15
C LEU A 48 -14.85 4.35 13.95
N HIS A 49 -14.34 4.13 12.75
CA HIS A 49 -15.06 4.47 11.54
C HIS A 49 -15.89 3.28 11.04
N LYS A 50 -17.21 3.42 11.18
CA LYS A 50 -18.16 2.41 10.68
C LYS A 50 -17.97 2.16 9.18
N GLY A 51 -17.94 0.89 8.79
CA GLY A 51 -17.87 0.48 7.39
C GLY A 51 -16.44 0.37 6.83
N TRP A 52 -15.40 0.67 7.59
CA TRP A 52 -14.01 0.59 7.08
C TRP A 52 -13.57 -0.83 6.73
N PRO A 53 -13.85 -1.87 7.54
CA PRO A 53 -13.56 -3.25 7.15
C PRO A 53 -14.27 -3.66 5.86
N GLU A 54 -15.53 -3.25 5.68
CA GLU A 54 -16.31 -3.50 4.47
C GLU A 54 -15.75 -2.76 3.25
N ARG A 55 -15.35 -1.49 3.40
CA ARG A 55 -14.70 -0.73 2.32
C ARG A 55 -13.35 -1.33 1.94
N MET A 56 -12.57 -1.81 2.91
CA MET A 56 -11.31 -2.48 2.63
C MET A 56 -11.55 -3.78 1.84
N ARG A 57 -12.54 -4.57 2.24
CA ARG A 57 -12.99 -5.74 1.46
C ARG A 57 -13.35 -5.35 0.03
N ASP A 58 -14.18 -4.33 -0.15
CA ASP A 58 -14.65 -3.92 -1.46
C ASP A 58 -13.50 -3.45 -2.36
N ALA A 59 -12.55 -2.70 -1.81
CA ALA A 59 -11.34 -2.28 -2.52
C ALA A 59 -10.44 -3.47 -2.91
N ILE A 60 -10.31 -4.49 -2.05
CA ILE A 60 -9.58 -5.72 -2.37
C ILE A 60 -10.26 -6.46 -3.52
N VAL A 61 -11.58 -6.67 -3.44
CA VAL A 61 -12.34 -7.35 -4.50
C VAL A 61 -12.21 -6.59 -5.82
N GLU A 62 -12.42 -5.27 -5.81
CA GLU A 62 -12.29 -4.43 -7.00
C GLU A 62 -10.90 -4.59 -7.62
N ARG A 63 -9.83 -4.51 -6.81
CA ARG A 63 -8.46 -4.58 -7.30
C ARG A 63 -8.07 -5.95 -7.85
N GLU A 64 -8.50 -7.02 -7.18
CA GLU A 64 -8.07 -8.38 -7.48
C GLU A 64 -8.86 -9.02 -8.62
N THR A 65 -10.07 -8.51 -8.90
CA THR A 65 -10.89 -8.90 -10.05
C THR A 65 -10.54 -8.16 -11.35
N ARG A 66 -9.61 -7.18 -11.32
CA ARG A 66 -9.21 -6.46 -12.54
C ARG A 66 -8.59 -7.41 -13.56
N PRO A 67 -9.00 -7.34 -14.85
CA PRO A 67 -8.44 -8.20 -15.89
C PRO A 67 -6.96 -7.89 -16.14
N VAL A 68 -6.60 -6.61 -16.06
CA VAL A 68 -5.22 -6.15 -16.13
C VAL A 68 -4.71 -5.92 -14.71
N ARG A 69 -3.73 -6.72 -14.29
CA ARG A 69 -3.16 -6.67 -12.92
C ARG A 69 -2.02 -5.66 -12.77
N ALA A 70 -1.79 -4.85 -13.79
CA ALA A 70 -0.92 -3.69 -13.79
C ALA A 70 -1.11 -2.82 -12.55
N MET A 71 -0.01 -2.41 -11.92
CA MET A 71 -0.11 -1.40 -10.88
C MET A 71 -0.42 -0.03 -11.48
N THR A 72 -1.41 0.66 -10.92
CA THR A 72 -1.67 2.07 -11.22
C THR A 72 -0.50 2.94 -10.76
N ARG A 73 -0.46 4.19 -11.18
CA ARG A 73 0.59 5.11 -10.73
C ARG A 73 0.55 5.27 -9.21
N GLU A 74 -0.63 5.39 -8.61
CA GLU A 74 -0.79 5.48 -7.16
C GLU A 74 -0.27 4.22 -6.47
N GLU A 75 -0.63 3.03 -6.96
CA GLU A 75 -0.17 1.75 -6.38
C GLU A 75 1.36 1.63 -6.44
N ARG A 76 1.99 2.10 -7.53
CA ARG A 76 3.45 2.16 -7.66
C ARG A 76 4.06 3.11 -6.63
N LEU A 77 3.47 4.28 -6.41
CA LEU A 77 3.95 5.21 -5.39
C LEU A 77 3.81 4.65 -3.98
N GLU A 78 2.68 4.01 -3.66
CA GLU A 78 2.48 3.34 -2.37
C GLU A 78 3.47 2.19 -2.17
N HIS A 79 3.73 1.40 -3.22
CA HIS A 79 4.75 0.37 -3.17
C HIS A 79 6.13 0.98 -2.85
N ILE A 80 6.55 1.98 -3.62
CA ILE A 80 7.83 2.68 -3.39
C ILE A 80 7.90 3.24 -1.98
N TRP A 81 6.84 3.90 -1.50
CA TRP A 81 6.79 4.41 -0.14
C TRP A 81 6.98 3.28 0.85
N SER A 82 6.14 2.25 0.80
CA SER A 82 6.12 1.11 1.74
C SER A 82 7.43 0.32 1.77
N SER A 83 8.12 0.17 0.63
CA SER A 83 9.35 -0.61 0.51
C SER A 83 10.62 0.21 0.73
N THR A 84 10.54 1.54 0.78
CA THR A 84 11.70 2.39 1.06
C THR A 84 11.97 2.40 2.56
N HIS A 85 13.22 2.17 2.95
CA HIS A 85 13.65 2.25 4.35
C HIS A 85 13.39 3.63 4.95
N ASP A 86 13.05 3.70 6.24
CA ASP A 86 12.66 4.96 6.91
C ASP A 86 13.72 6.05 6.82
N ASP A 87 15.01 5.70 6.85
CA ASP A 87 16.11 6.66 6.68
C ASP A 87 16.15 7.32 5.28
N TYR A 88 15.44 6.78 4.29
CA TYR A 88 15.45 7.23 2.90
C TYR A 88 14.08 7.74 2.41
N ARG A 89 13.10 7.82 3.30
CA ARG A 89 11.78 8.41 3.05
C ARG A 89 11.41 9.35 4.19
N GLY A 90 10.45 10.23 3.97
CA GLY A 90 10.03 11.14 5.03
C GLY A 90 8.95 12.10 4.56
N TYR A 91 8.80 13.18 5.30
CA TYR A 91 7.85 14.24 4.98
C TYR A 91 8.61 15.55 4.75
N ALA A 92 8.13 16.33 3.78
CA ALA A 92 8.68 17.64 3.46
C ALA A 92 8.55 18.59 4.67
N GLY A 93 9.69 18.96 5.25
CA GLY A 93 9.78 19.88 6.39
C GLY A 93 9.95 21.35 5.98
N GLU A 94 10.45 22.17 6.90
CA GLU A 94 10.53 23.64 6.75
C GLU A 94 11.35 24.13 5.55
N ARG A 95 12.31 23.33 5.08
CA ARG A 95 13.17 23.62 3.91
C ARG A 95 12.42 23.57 2.58
N TRP A 96 11.20 23.03 2.55
CA TRP A 96 10.35 22.99 1.37
C TRP A 96 9.44 24.22 1.29
N PRO A 97 9.00 24.62 0.09
CA PRO A 97 7.94 25.61 -0.08
C PRO A 97 6.72 25.25 0.77
N GLU A 98 6.01 26.24 1.31
CA GLU A 98 4.90 26.01 2.26
C GLU A 98 3.83 25.07 1.69
N ARG A 99 3.52 25.20 0.39
CA ARG A 99 2.56 24.34 -0.32
C ARG A 99 2.93 22.85 -0.34
N ASP A 100 4.21 22.55 -0.16
CA ASP A 100 4.75 21.20 -0.28
C ASP A 100 5.01 20.56 1.08
N ARG A 101 4.92 21.31 2.17
CA ARG A 101 5.15 20.80 3.53
C ARG A 101 4.16 19.70 3.89
N GLY A 102 4.64 18.67 4.59
CA GLY A 102 3.84 17.51 4.98
C GLY A 102 3.60 16.51 3.84
N ARG A 103 3.98 16.80 2.59
CA ARG A 103 3.94 15.83 1.49
C ARG A 103 5.06 14.81 1.64
N ARG A 104 4.84 13.59 1.14
CA ARG A 104 5.80 12.49 1.20
C ARG A 104 7.01 12.79 0.31
N THR A 105 8.20 12.52 0.82
CA THR A 105 9.48 12.66 0.12
C THR A 105 10.22 11.33 0.08
N VAL A 106 11.02 11.12 -0.95
CA VAL A 106 11.89 9.95 -1.11
C VAL A 106 13.27 10.38 -1.59
N MET A 107 14.31 9.72 -1.08
CA MET A 107 15.67 9.93 -1.56
C MET A 107 15.93 9.15 -2.85
N LEU A 108 16.55 9.82 -3.80
CA LEU A 108 16.98 9.30 -5.09
C LEU A 108 18.51 9.25 -5.14
N TYR A 109 19.05 8.17 -5.68
CA TYR A 109 20.47 8.04 -5.97
C TYR A 109 20.69 8.34 -7.46
N GLY A 110 21.25 9.51 -7.77
CA GLY A 110 21.55 9.97 -9.12
C GLY A 110 22.94 9.54 -9.63
N GLY A 111 23.55 8.51 -9.02
CA GLY A 111 24.88 8.05 -9.39
C GLY A 111 25.93 9.14 -9.18
N ARG A 112 26.55 9.60 -10.28
CA ARG A 112 27.57 10.65 -10.28
C ARG A 112 27.06 12.02 -9.82
N GLN A 113 25.74 12.25 -9.90
CA GLN A 113 25.13 13.52 -9.46
C GLN A 113 24.81 13.54 -7.96
N GLY A 114 25.12 12.47 -7.22
CA GLY A 114 24.89 12.37 -5.78
C GLY A 114 23.47 11.93 -5.44
N THR A 115 23.06 12.22 -4.21
CA THR A 115 21.70 11.94 -3.73
C THR A 115 20.83 13.19 -3.80
N THR A 116 19.57 13.02 -4.15
CA THR A 116 18.60 14.11 -4.23
C THR A 116 17.33 13.72 -3.48
N LEU A 117 16.75 14.64 -2.74
CA LEU A 117 15.45 14.46 -2.09
C LEU A 117 14.36 15.01 -3.00
N LYS A 118 13.33 14.22 -3.28
CA LYS A 118 12.21 14.61 -4.15
C LYS A 118 10.87 14.30 -3.51
N LEU A 119 9.84 15.06 -3.86
CA LEU A 119 8.46 14.70 -3.52
C LEU A 119 8.09 13.40 -4.21
N LEU A 120 7.47 12.47 -3.48
CA LEU A 120 7.08 11.16 -3.97
C LEU A 120 6.10 11.29 -5.15
N ASP A 121 5.16 12.22 -5.06
CA ASP A 121 4.16 12.44 -6.10
C ASP A 121 4.78 13.00 -7.39
N ASP A 122 5.94 13.65 -7.29
CA ASP A 122 6.60 14.31 -8.42
C ASP A 122 7.58 13.38 -9.15
N LEU A 123 7.67 12.11 -8.73
CA LEU A 123 8.47 11.11 -9.44
C LEU A 123 7.97 10.93 -10.88
N THR A 124 8.92 10.94 -11.81
CA THR A 124 8.68 10.62 -13.21
C THR A 124 8.48 9.12 -13.39
N ASP A 125 7.86 8.69 -14.50
CA ASP A 125 7.66 7.26 -14.78
C ASP A 125 8.98 6.48 -14.84
N ALA A 126 10.05 7.10 -15.34
CA ALA A 126 11.39 6.49 -15.36
C ALA A 126 11.95 6.28 -13.94
N GLU A 127 11.80 7.27 -13.06
CA GLU A 127 12.22 7.16 -11.65
C GLU A 127 11.38 6.13 -10.89
N ILE A 128 10.07 6.07 -11.15
CA ILE A 128 9.16 5.05 -10.60
C ILE A 128 9.62 3.67 -11.05
N ALA A 129 9.80 3.46 -12.36
CA ALA A 129 10.25 2.18 -12.91
C ALA A 129 11.61 1.75 -12.34
N ALA A 130 12.55 2.67 -12.14
CA ALA A 130 13.86 2.35 -11.56
C ALA A 130 13.76 1.84 -10.11
N LYS A 131 12.80 2.35 -9.32
CA LYS A 131 12.59 1.95 -7.92
C LYS A 131 11.76 0.69 -7.74
N LEU A 132 10.99 0.29 -8.74
CA LEU A 132 10.20 -0.93 -8.67
C LEU A 132 11.07 -2.19 -8.84
N PRO A 133 10.71 -3.32 -8.19
CA PRO A 133 11.26 -4.63 -8.50
C PRO A 133 11.19 -4.94 -10.00
N VAL A 134 12.17 -5.66 -10.55
CA VAL A 134 12.31 -5.91 -12.01
C VAL A 134 11.00 -6.39 -12.65
N HIS A 135 10.31 -7.34 -12.03
CA HIS A 135 9.04 -7.91 -12.51
C HIS A 135 7.84 -6.93 -12.46
N LEU A 136 8.01 -5.76 -11.84
CA LEU A 136 7.00 -4.70 -11.72
C LEU A 136 7.34 -3.45 -12.55
N ARG A 137 8.53 -3.39 -13.19
CA ARG A 137 8.99 -2.20 -13.94
C ARG A 137 8.28 -2.03 -15.28
N TYR A 138 8.06 -3.15 -15.95
CA TYR A 138 7.43 -3.23 -17.27
C TYR A 138 6.28 -4.21 -17.20
N LEU A 139 5.10 -3.76 -17.62
CA LEU A 139 4.10 -4.70 -18.09
C LEU A 139 4.50 -5.02 -19.53
N PRO A 140 4.48 -6.30 -19.94
CA PRO A 140 4.38 -6.57 -21.37
C PRO A 140 3.19 -5.75 -21.86
N ASP A 141 3.39 -5.00 -22.95
CA ASP A 141 2.29 -4.32 -23.63
C ASP A 141 1.10 -5.27 -23.65
N ALA A 142 -0.07 -4.77 -23.26
CA ALA A 142 -1.30 -5.53 -23.39
C ALA A 142 -1.31 -6.07 -24.82
N ILE A 143 -1.07 -7.37 -24.98
CA ILE A 143 -1.25 -8.04 -26.26
C ILE A 143 -2.76 -7.92 -26.46
N ALA A 144 -3.15 -6.91 -27.22
CA ALA A 144 -4.51 -6.70 -27.65
C ALA A 144 -4.94 -8.01 -28.32
N ALA A 145 -5.92 -8.68 -27.70
CA ALA A 145 -6.66 -9.77 -28.30
C ALA A 145 -7.93 -9.18 -28.93
#